data_AF-A0A227JBN3-F1
#
_entry.id   AF-A0A227JBN3-F1
#
_cell.length_a   1.000
_cell.length_b   1.000
_cell.length_c   1.000
_cell.angle_alpha   90.00
_cell.angle_beta   90.00
_cell.angle_gamma   90.00
#
_symmetry.space_group_name_H-M   'P 1'
#
loop_
_entity.id
_entity.type
_entity.pdbx_description
1 polymer ?
#
loop_
_entity_poly.entity_id
_entity_poly.type
_entity_poly.pdbx_seq_one_letter_code
_entity_poly.pdbx_strand_id
1 'polypeptide(L)'
;DNPFIATLGPLVAFVAITSSFLGHFLGARESLNGLITKHSNLSETRVDRISVVVLFLSIWAAAIMNPSILGMMEALSGPVIAMILFIMPMLAVHKIESMKQYRGKLSTYFVLITGIVAVSALVFSLLS
;
A
#
# COMPACT_ATOMS: atom_id res chain seq x y z
N ASP A 1 37.16 11.46 -1.98
CA ASP A 1 36.94 10.77 -0.69
C ASP A 1 36.80 11.78 0.45
N ASN A 2 35.57 12.13 0.83
CA ASN A 2 35.33 13.02 1.97
C ASN A 2 34.96 12.19 3.22
N PRO A 3 35.89 11.99 4.17
CA PRO A 3 35.70 11.11 5.33
C PRO A 3 34.50 11.51 6.20
N PHE A 4 34.08 12.78 6.16
CA PHE A 4 32.88 13.23 6.87
C PHE A 4 31.60 12.57 6.36
N ILE A 5 31.44 12.43 5.05
CA ILE A 5 30.24 11.80 4.47
C ILE A 5 30.27 10.28 4.66
N ALA A 6 31.45 9.65 4.58
CA ALA A 6 31.60 8.22 4.81
C ALA A 6 31.23 7.79 6.23
N THR A 7 31.49 8.64 7.24
CA THR A 7 31.21 8.33 8.65
C THR A 7 29.82 8.77 9.09
N LEU A 8 29.32 9.91 8.58
CA LEU A 8 27.98 10.42 8.92
C LEU A 8 26.86 9.79 8.08
N GLY A 9 27.18 9.29 6.88
CA GLY A 9 26.21 8.67 5.97
C GLY A 9 25.39 7.55 6.61
N PRO A 10 26.02 6.54 7.26
CA PRO A 10 25.28 5.47 7.94
C PRO A 10 24.38 5.97 9.06
N LEU A 11 24.81 6.98 9.81
CA LEU A 11 24.01 7.56 10.90
C LEU A 11 22.79 8.30 10.36
N VAL A 12 22.96 9.10 9.30
CA VAL A 12 21.85 9.76 8.61
C VAL A 12 20.89 8.73 8.01
N ALA A 13 21.42 7.66 7.39
CA ALA A 13 20.60 6.58 6.84
C ALA A 13 19.80 5.85 7.93
N PHE A 14 20.41 5.56 9.08
CA PHE A 14 19.72 4.94 10.21
C PHE A 14 18.57 5.80 10.73
N VAL A 15 18.81 7.11 10.90
CA VAL A 15 17.79 8.06 11.34
C VAL A 15 16.67 8.16 10.30
N ALA A 16 17.01 8.22 9.00
CA ALA A 16 16.03 8.29 7.92
C ALA A 16 15.16 7.03 7.85
N ILE A 17 15.75 5.84 7.97
CA ILE A 17 15.03 4.56 7.98
C ILE A 17 14.10 4.49 9.19
N THR A 18 14.60 4.82 10.38
CA THR A 18 13.80 4.79 11.62
C THR A 18 12.62 5.75 11.55
N SER A 19 12.85 6.98 11.07
CA SER A 19 11.80 7.98 10.89
C SER A 19 10.74 7.52 9.88
N SER A 20 11.17 7.02 8.71
CA SER A 20 10.26 6.49 7.69
C SER A 20 9.46 5.28 8.21
N PHE A 21 10.12 4.39 8.94
CA PHE A 21 9.49 3.20 9.52
C PHE A 21 8.35 3.57 10.47
N LEU A 22 8.56 4.53 11.37
CA LEU A 22 7.53 4.92 12.34
C LEU A 22 6.26 5.44 11.66
N GLY A 23 6.40 6.25 10.61
CA GLY A 23 5.26 6.74 9.83
C GLY A 23 4.46 5.61 9.19
N HIS A 24 5.15 4.67 8.53
CA HIS A 24 4.49 3.52 7.89
C HIS A 24 3.88 2.55 8.91
N PHE A 25 4.57 2.30 10.03
CA PHE A 25 4.09 1.42 11.10
C PHE A 25 2.83 1.98 11.76
N LEU A 26 2.81 3.27 12.10
CA LEU A 26 1.63 3.92 12.67
C LEU A 26 0.46 3.93 11.68
N GLY A 27 0.72 4.23 10.40
CA GLY A 27 -0.32 4.18 9.36
C GLY A 27 -0.90 2.78 9.17
N ALA A 28 -0.05 1.75 9.14
CA ALA A 28 -0.49 0.36 9.03
C ALA A 28 -1.28 -0.09 10.26
N ARG A 29 -0.83 0.28 11.46
CA ARG A 29 -1.52 -0.01 12.74
C ARG A 29 -2.89 0.63 12.79
N GLU A 30 -3.00 1.91 12.43
CA GLU A 30 -4.29 2.63 12.41
C GLU A 30 -5.25 2.02 11.39
N SER A 31 -4.76 1.70 10.19
CA SER A 31 -5.55 1.02 9.15
C SER A 31 -6.07 -0.34 9.63
N LEU A 32 -5.22 -1.17 10.23
CA LEU A 32 -5.60 -2.49 10.76
C LEU A 32 -6.57 -2.37 11.95
N ASN A 33 -6.31 -1.46 12.88
CA ASN A 33 -7.20 -1.20 14.01
C ASN A 33 -8.59 -0.77 13.51
N GLY A 34 -8.65 0.18 12.58
CA GLY A 34 -9.90 0.65 11.98
C GLY A 34 -10.67 -0.46 11.27
N LEU A 35 -9.98 -1.33 10.53
CA LEU A 35 -10.60 -2.49 9.87
C LEU A 35 -11.17 -3.49 10.88
N ILE A 36 -10.40 -3.87 11.90
CA ILE A 36 -10.83 -4.88 12.88
C ILE A 36 -11.98 -4.34 13.73
N THR A 37 -11.91 -3.10 14.22
CA THR A 37 -12.98 -2.49 15.03
C THR A 37 -14.26 -2.29 14.22
N LYS A 38 -14.18 -2.03 12.90
CA LYS A 38 -15.37 -1.92 12.05
C LYS A 38 -16.10 -3.25 11.83
N HIS A 39 -15.37 -4.36 11.87
CA HIS A 39 -15.90 -5.70 11.64
C HIS A 39 -16.03 -6.55 12.91
N SER A 40 -15.65 -6.03 14.08
CA SER A 40 -15.64 -6.76 15.35
C SER A 40 -15.97 -5.86 16.53
N ASN A 41 -16.72 -6.39 17.50
CA ASN A 41 -17.12 -5.67 18.72
C ASN A 41 -16.05 -5.73 19.84
N LEU A 42 -14.78 -5.88 19.48
CA LEU A 42 -13.67 -5.96 20.43
C LEU A 42 -13.33 -4.56 21.00
N SER A 43 -12.77 -4.51 22.21
CA SER A 43 -12.28 -3.25 22.76
C SER A 43 -11.06 -2.75 22.00
N GLU A 44 -10.94 -1.43 21.85
CA GLU A 44 -9.83 -0.80 21.13
C GLU A 44 -8.46 -1.25 21.66
N THR A 45 -8.31 -1.38 22.98
CA THR A 45 -7.06 -1.84 23.60
C THR A 45 -6.67 -3.27 23.19
N ARG A 46 -7.66 -4.15 22.98
CA ARG A 46 -7.42 -5.53 22.56
C ARG A 46 -7.10 -5.59 21.07
N VAL A 47 -7.83 -4.84 20.25
CA VAL A 47 -7.57 -4.70 18.81
C VAL A 47 -6.15 -4.16 18.60
N ASP A 48 -5.78 -3.13 19.35
CA ASP A 48 -4.46 -2.52 19.26
C ASP A 48 -3.32 -3.50 19.56
N ARG A 49 -3.44 -4.26 20.65
CA ARG A 49 -2.46 -5.29 21.00
C ARG A 49 -2.35 -6.36 19.90
N ILE A 50 -3.49 -6.80 19.35
CA ILE A 50 -3.51 -7.78 18.27
C ILE A 50 -2.81 -7.22 17.03
N SER A 51 -3.15 -5.99 16.62
CA SER A 51 -2.54 -5.34 15.46
C SER A 51 -1.04 -5.17 15.61
N VAL A 52 -0.55 -4.75 16.78
CA VAL A 52 0.90 -4.63 17.04
C VAL A 52 1.59 -5.99 16.96
N VAL A 53 1.00 -7.05 17.54
CA VAL A 53 1.55 -8.41 17.46
C VAL A 53 1.58 -8.92 16.02
N VAL A 54 0.50 -8.72 15.26
CA VAL A 54 0.41 -9.13 13.85
C VAL A 54 1.43 -8.38 13.00
N LEU A 55 1.56 -7.06 13.16
CA LEU A 55 2.55 -6.27 12.43
C LEU A 55 3.97 -6.69 12.77
N PHE A 56 4.27 -6.92 14.04
CA PHE A 56 5.59 -7.38 14.48
C PHE A 56 5.94 -8.75 13.87
N LEU A 57 5.02 -9.72 13.93
CA LEU A 57 5.23 -11.05 13.34
C LEU A 57 5.40 -10.98 11.82
N SER A 58 4.63 -10.13 11.13
CA SER A 58 4.77 -9.91 9.69
C SER A 58 6.14 -9.33 9.32
N ILE A 59 6.61 -8.32 10.05
CA ILE A 59 7.94 -7.71 9.83
C ILE A 59 9.04 -8.73 10.12
N TRP A 60 8.93 -9.48 11.22
CA TRP A 60 9.89 -10.51 11.58
C TRP A 60 9.95 -11.63 10.54
N ALA A 61 8.81 -12.11 10.05
CA ALA A 61 8.75 -13.10 8.98
C ALA A 61 9.38 -12.58 7.68
N ALA A 62 9.07 -11.34 7.29
CA ALA A 62 9.68 -10.71 6.12
C ALA A 62 11.21 -10.58 6.26
N ALA A 63 11.70 -10.27 7.47
CA ALA A 63 13.14 -10.17 7.74
C ALA A 63 13.85 -11.52 7.58
N ILE A 64 13.21 -12.64 7.96
CA ILE A 64 13.76 -13.99 7.77
C ILE A 64 13.74 -14.40 6.30
N MET A 65 12.62 -14.14 5.61
CA MET A 65 12.47 -14.51 4.20
C MET A 65 13.36 -13.69 3.26
N ASN A 66 13.79 -12.50 3.70
CA ASN A 66 14.62 -11.56 2.95
C ASN A 66 14.19 -11.40 1.48
N PRO A 67 12.90 -11.06 1.22
CA PRO A 67 12.42 -10.87 -0.14
C PRO A 67 13.10 -9.65 -0.78
N SER A 68 13.18 -9.63 -2.11
CA SER A 68 13.68 -8.46 -2.81
C SER A 68 12.74 -7.27 -2.59
N ILE A 69 13.30 -6.11 -2.21
CA ILE A 69 12.52 -4.90 -1.96
C ILE A 69 11.76 -4.48 -3.22
N LEU A 70 12.42 -4.56 -4.39
CA LEU A 70 11.81 -4.26 -5.67
C LEU A 70 10.64 -5.20 -5.99
N GLY A 71 10.83 -6.52 -5.77
CA GLY A 71 9.77 -7.50 -5.97
C GLY A 71 8.58 -7.29 -5.02
N MET A 72 8.84 -6.91 -3.76
CA MET A 72 7.78 -6.59 -2.81
C MET A 72 7.00 -5.33 -3.22
N MET A 73 7.68 -4.30 -3.72
CA MET A 73 7.04 -3.11 -4.27
C MET A 73 6.18 -3.47 -5.49
N GLU A 74 6.70 -4.22 -6.44
CA GLU A 74 5.97 -4.63 -7.64
C GLU A 74 4.75 -5.49 -7.30
N ALA A 75 4.94 -6.49 -6.43
CA ALA A 75 3.90 -7.46 -6.08
C ALA A 75 2.71 -6.82 -5.34
N LEU A 76 2.98 -5.94 -4.38
CA LEU A 76 1.93 -5.37 -3.53
C LEU A 76 1.46 -4.00 -4.04
N SER A 77 2.39 -3.10 -4.37
CA SER A 77 2.04 -1.73 -4.75
C SER A 77 1.56 -1.64 -6.20
N GLY A 78 2.09 -2.46 -7.12
CA GLY A 78 1.72 -2.43 -8.53
C GLY A 78 0.21 -2.60 -8.74
N PRO A 79 -0.39 -3.73 -8.34
CA PRO A 79 -1.83 -3.95 -8.51
C PRO A 79 -2.68 -2.92 -7.75
N VAL A 80 -2.29 -2.56 -6.52
CA VAL A 80 -3.04 -1.61 -5.68
C VAL A 80 -3.06 -0.21 -6.30
N ILE A 81 -1.90 0.29 -6.76
CA ILE A 81 -1.80 1.59 -7.41
C ILE A 81 -2.58 1.59 -8.72
N ALA A 82 -2.48 0.53 -9.53
CA ALA A 82 -3.24 0.42 -10.77
C ALA A 82 -4.77 0.44 -10.51
N MET A 83 -5.23 -0.25 -9.47
CA MET A 83 -6.65 -0.20 -9.07
C MET A 83 -7.07 1.21 -8.62
N ILE A 84 -6.26 1.89 -7.83
CA ILE A 84 -6.56 3.27 -7.37
C ILE A 84 -6.56 4.25 -8.54
N LEU A 85 -5.60 4.15 -9.46
CA LEU A 85 -5.46 5.11 -10.56
C LEU A 85 -6.48 4.89 -11.68
N PHE A 86 -6.80 3.63 -12.01
CA PHE A 86 -7.65 3.33 -13.16
C PHE A 86 -9.06 2.87 -12.79
N ILE A 87 -9.22 2.02 -11.79
CA ILE A 87 -10.51 1.42 -11.45
C ILE A 87 -11.32 2.32 -10.50
N MET A 88 -10.71 2.86 -9.46
CA MET A 88 -11.40 3.70 -8.47
C MET A 88 -12.08 4.94 -9.09
N PRO A 89 -11.45 5.77 -9.94
CA PRO A 89 -12.13 6.92 -10.54
C PRO A 89 -13.28 6.49 -11.47
N MET A 90 -13.11 5.37 -12.17
CA MET A 90 -14.14 4.81 -13.02
C MET A 90 -15.36 4.34 -12.22
N LEU A 91 -15.14 3.67 -11.09
CA LEU A 91 -16.21 3.32 -10.15
C LEU A 91 -16.87 4.56 -9.54
N ALA A 92 -16.08 5.60 -9.23
CA ALA A 92 -16.57 6.86 -8.68
C ALA A 92 -17.52 7.57 -9.65
N VAL A 93 -17.22 7.61 -10.96
CA VAL A 93 -18.12 8.18 -11.98
C VAL A 93 -19.50 7.49 -12.01
N HIS A 94 -19.55 6.18 -11.73
CA HIS A 94 -20.79 5.40 -11.73
C HIS A 94 -21.54 5.46 -10.39
N LYS A 95 -20.84 5.53 -9.25
CA LYS A 95 -21.47 5.56 -7.92
C LYS A 95 -21.78 6.97 -7.41
N ILE A 96 -21.01 7.97 -7.79
CA ILE A 96 -21.14 9.34 -7.28
C ILE A 96 -22.01 10.16 -8.23
N GLU A 97 -23.02 10.82 -7.67
CA GLU A 97 -24.01 11.57 -8.44
C GLU A 97 -23.44 12.84 -9.07
N SER A 98 -22.53 13.52 -8.37
CA SER A 98 -21.84 14.73 -8.85
C SER A 98 -20.93 14.48 -10.06
N MET A 99 -20.56 13.22 -10.32
CA MET A 99 -19.69 12.83 -11.44
C MET A 99 -20.48 12.27 -12.64
N LYS A 100 -21.82 12.31 -12.60
CA LYS A 100 -22.71 11.86 -13.69
C LYS A 100 -22.36 12.47 -15.05
N GLN A 101 -21.89 13.72 -15.08
CA GLN A 101 -21.48 14.44 -16.29
C GLN A 101 -20.33 13.79 -17.08
N TYR A 102 -19.59 12.85 -16.47
CA TYR A 102 -18.52 12.10 -17.12
C TYR A 102 -18.95 10.70 -17.57
N ARG A 103 -20.18 10.27 -17.25
CA ARG A 103 -20.70 8.97 -17.69
C ARG A 103 -20.81 8.92 -19.21
N GLY A 104 -20.44 7.79 -19.78
CA GLY A 104 -20.60 7.54 -21.22
C GLY A 104 -19.59 8.27 -22.12
N LYS A 105 -18.64 9.04 -21.59
CA LYS A 105 -17.59 9.67 -22.41
C LYS A 105 -16.61 8.60 -22.92
N LEU A 106 -16.16 8.74 -24.16
CA LEU A 106 -15.15 7.85 -24.76
C LEU A 106 -13.88 7.76 -23.90
N SER A 107 -13.46 8.86 -23.28
CA SER A 107 -12.30 8.88 -22.39
C SER A 107 -12.47 7.98 -21.16
N THR A 108 -13.68 7.88 -20.63
CA THR A 108 -14.04 7.05 -19.47
C THR A 108 -13.91 5.57 -19.85
N TYR A 109 -14.46 5.16 -20.99
CA TYR A 109 -14.26 3.78 -21.49
C TYR A 109 -12.80 3.48 -21.82
N PHE A 110 -12.07 4.43 -22.41
CA PHE A 110 -10.65 4.25 -22.71
C PHE A 110 -9.82 3.98 -21.44
N VAL A 111 -10.01 4.81 -20.40
CA VAL A 111 -9.33 4.66 -19.09
C VAL A 111 -9.71 3.34 -18.42
N LEU A 112 -10.97 2.91 -18.53
CA LEU A 112 -11.41 1.62 -17.99
C LEU A 112 -10.72 0.44 -18.69
N ILE A 113 -10.69 0.44 -20.02
CA ILE A 113 -10.10 -0.66 -20.81
C ILE A 113 -8.59 -0.72 -20.57
N THR A 114 -7.89 0.41 -20.65
CA THR A 114 -6.44 0.46 -20.34
C THR A 114 -6.16 0.05 -18.90
N GLY A 115 -7.00 0.45 -17.95
CA GLY A 115 -6.94 0.02 -16.56
C GLY A 115 -7.08 -1.49 -16.39
N ILE A 116 -8.09 -2.09 -17.03
CA ILE A 116 -8.31 -3.54 -16.97
C ILE A 116 -7.11 -4.28 -17.56
N VAL A 117 -6.58 -3.84 -18.71
CA VAL A 117 -5.39 -4.44 -19.33
C VAL A 117 -4.17 -4.32 -18.41
N ALA A 118 -3.93 -3.15 -17.82
CA ALA A 118 -2.81 -2.91 -16.91
C ALA A 118 -2.90 -3.77 -15.64
N VAL A 119 -4.07 -3.82 -15.00
CA VAL A 119 -4.31 -4.68 -13.82
C VAL A 119 -4.13 -6.15 -14.19
N SER A 120 -4.63 -6.58 -15.36
CA SER A 120 -4.48 -7.96 -15.82
C SER A 120 -3.02 -8.35 -16.04
N ALA A 121 -2.22 -7.46 -16.65
CA ALA A 121 -0.79 -7.67 -16.85
C ALA A 121 -0.03 -7.79 -15.52
N LEU A 122 -0.33 -6.92 -14.54
CA LEU A 122 0.30 -6.95 -13.22
C LEU A 122 -0.09 -8.19 -12.42
N VAL A 123 -1.36 -8.59 -12.47
CA VAL A 123 -1.83 -9.83 -11.82
C VAL A 123 -1.20 -11.06 -12.48
N PHE A 124 -1.08 -11.07 -13.81
CA PHE A 124 -0.40 -12.15 -14.52
C PHE A 124 1.09 -12.24 -14.12
N SER A 125 1.78 -11.09 -14.03
CA SER A 125 3.18 -11.03 -13.57
C SER A 125 3.37 -11.44 -12.10
N LEU A 126 2.31 -11.39 -11.28
CA LEU A 126 2.33 -11.83 -9.89
C LEU A 126 2.14 -13.36 -9.76
N LEU A 127 1.34 -13.93 -10.65
CA LEU A 127 0.95 -15.34 -10.62
C LEU A 127 1.86 -16.26 -11.45
N SER A 128 2.58 -15.70 -12.44
CA SER A 128 3.54 -16.40 -13.30
C SER A 128 4.97 -16.30 -12.77
#